data_AF-A0A183C9C2-F1
#
_entry.id   AF-A0A183C9C2-F1
#
_cell.length_a   1.000
_cell.length_b   1.000
_cell.length_c   1.000
_cell.angle_alpha   90.00
_cell.angle_beta   90.00
_cell.angle_gamma   90.00
#
_symmetry.space_group_name_H-M   'P 1'
#
loop_
_entity.id
_entity.type
_entity.pdbx_description
1 polymer ?
#
loop_
_entity_poly.entity_id
_entity_poly.type
_entity_poly.pdbx_seq_one_letter_code
_entity_poly.pdbx_strand_id
1 'polypeptide(L)'
;MLKSSFVRGKGLLSSLPLRAFSVSAQCASGEPIRRVVLIPGDGIGPEISSAVQKIFEAAKTPIDWDPVDVTPVRGRDGVFRIPNKCIELMHENKVGLKGPLETPIGKGHRSLNLAVRRSVWE
;
A
#
# COMPACT_ATOMS: atom_id res chain seq x y z
N MET A 1 21.85 55.38 14.05
CA MET A 1 21.56 54.09 13.39
C MET A 1 20.16 53.67 13.81
N LEU A 2 19.17 53.72 12.91
CA LEU A 2 17.87 53.03 12.97
C LEU A 2 17.07 53.46 11.73
N LYS A 3 16.96 52.56 10.74
CA LYS A 3 15.92 52.62 9.70
C LYS A 3 15.25 51.27 9.63
N SER A 4 13.99 51.25 10.06
CA SER A 4 12.99 50.23 9.76
C SER A 4 12.75 50.20 8.25
N SER A 5 12.65 48.99 7.67
CA SER A 5 11.66 48.62 6.64
C SER A 5 11.91 47.21 6.10
N PHE A 6 10.80 46.50 5.89
CA PHE A 6 10.54 45.53 4.82
C PHE A 6 10.38 44.05 5.21
N VAL A 7 9.12 43.65 5.05
CA VAL A 7 8.49 42.34 5.22
C VAL A 7 8.95 41.35 4.13
N ARG A 8 9.08 40.07 4.47
CA ARG A 8 8.67 38.97 3.57
C ARG A 8 8.47 37.68 4.35
N GLY A 9 7.20 37.31 4.53
CA GLY A 9 6.82 36.00 5.01
C GLY A 9 7.14 34.91 3.98
N LYS A 10 7.38 33.70 4.49
CA LYS A 10 7.05 32.45 3.82
C LYS A 10 6.45 31.53 4.88
N GLY A 11 5.13 31.54 4.91
CA GLY A 11 4.34 30.57 5.66
C GLY A 11 4.55 29.17 5.10
N LEU A 12 4.31 28.21 5.99
CA LEU A 12 4.04 26.79 5.75
C LEU A 12 3.58 26.51 4.31
N LEU A 13 4.39 25.76 3.56
CA LEU A 13 3.87 24.99 2.43
C LEU A 13 3.23 23.72 2.99
N SER A 14 1.97 23.83 3.39
CA SER A 14 1.05 22.70 3.49
C SER A 14 0.72 22.23 2.08
N SER A 15 1.42 21.21 1.60
CA SER A 15 1.05 20.49 0.38
C SER A 15 -0.09 19.51 0.69
N LEU A 16 -1.26 19.86 0.16
CA LEU A 16 -2.58 19.21 0.06
C LEU A 16 -2.71 17.67 0.22
N PRO A 17 -3.93 17.19 0.56
CA PRO A 17 -4.19 15.81 0.98
C PRO A 17 -4.36 14.84 -0.20
N LEU A 18 -3.94 13.60 0.01
CA LEU A 18 -4.32 12.41 -0.77
C LEU A 18 -4.93 11.43 0.24
N ARG A 19 -6.16 10.92 0.20
CA ARG A 19 -7.28 10.93 -0.74
C ARG A 19 -8.55 10.83 0.11
N ALA A 20 -9.61 11.53 -0.26
CA ALA A 20 -10.94 11.18 0.22
C ALA A 20 -11.42 9.95 -0.57
N PHE A 21 -11.56 8.81 0.10
CA PHE A 21 -12.59 7.84 -0.21
C PHE A 21 -13.49 7.76 1.02
N SER A 22 -14.54 8.58 0.98
CA SER A 22 -15.70 8.39 1.85
C SER A 22 -16.63 7.44 1.12
N VAL A 23 -16.74 6.22 1.64
CA VAL A 23 -18.04 5.59 1.85
C VAL A 23 -17.97 4.98 3.24
N SER A 24 -18.44 5.71 4.23
CA SER A 24 -18.74 5.14 5.54
C SER A 24 -19.89 4.16 5.36
N ALA A 25 -19.57 2.93 4.95
CA ALA A 25 -20.45 1.80 5.17
C ALA A 25 -20.42 1.52 6.67
N GLN A 26 -21.37 2.11 7.41
CA GLN A 26 -21.65 1.67 8.78
C GLN A 26 -21.84 0.14 8.74
N CYS A 27 -20.93 -0.58 9.37
CA CYS A 27 -21.01 -2.02 9.49
C CYS A 27 -22.13 -2.36 10.47
N ALA A 28 -23.00 -3.31 10.10
CA ALA A 28 -24.12 -3.74 10.93
C ALA A 28 -23.69 -4.34 12.28
N SER A 29 -22.40 -4.66 12.44
CA SER A 29 -21.81 -5.35 13.59
C SER A 29 -21.16 -4.45 14.64
N GLY A 30 -21.04 -3.13 14.45
CA GLY A 30 -20.40 -2.23 15.42
C GLY A 30 -18.88 -2.38 15.56
N GLU A 31 -18.27 -3.31 14.83
CA GLU A 31 -16.82 -3.55 14.80
C GLU A 31 -16.08 -2.45 14.01
N PRO A 32 -14.87 -2.04 14.44
CA PRO A 32 -14.08 -1.03 13.75
C PRO A 32 -13.63 -1.53 12.37
N ILE A 33 -13.58 -0.62 11.38
CA ILE A 33 -13.07 -0.94 10.04
C ILE A 33 -11.59 -1.31 10.12
N ARG A 34 -11.26 -2.51 9.61
CA ARG A 34 -9.90 -3.00 9.53
C ARG A 34 -9.32 -2.71 8.15
N ARG A 35 -8.27 -1.91 8.10
CA ARG A 35 -7.49 -1.70 6.88
C ARG A 35 -6.61 -2.91 6.59
N VAL A 36 -6.64 -3.41 5.37
CA VAL A 36 -5.89 -4.59 4.92
C VAL A 36 -5.17 -4.26 3.63
N VAL A 37 -3.85 -4.47 3.61
CA VAL A 37 -3.06 -4.31 2.38
C VAL A 37 -3.45 -5.41 1.40
N LEU A 38 -3.73 -5.05 0.15
CA LEU A 38 -4.04 -6.02 -0.89
C LEU A 38 -2.94 -6.01 -1.95
N ILE A 39 -2.25 -7.13 -2.11
CA ILE A 39 -1.39 -7.39 -3.27
C ILE A 39 -2.23 -8.26 -4.24
N PRO A 40 -2.72 -7.74 -5.37
CA PRO A 40 -3.60 -8.49 -6.27
C PRO A 40 -2.95 -9.77 -6.83
N GLY A 41 -1.63 -9.75 -7.02
CA GLY A 41 -0.90 -10.86 -7.62
C GLY A 41 -0.78 -10.75 -9.13
N ASP A 42 -0.17 -11.77 -9.72
CA ASP A 42 0.12 -11.93 -11.15
C ASP A 42 -0.66 -13.11 -11.74
N GLY A 43 -0.69 -13.23 -13.07
CA GLY A 43 -1.42 -14.29 -13.75
C GLY A 43 -2.90 -14.26 -13.40
N ILE A 44 -3.43 -15.35 -12.84
CA ILE A 44 -4.82 -15.46 -12.34
C ILE A 44 -5.06 -14.76 -10.99
N GLY A 45 -4.03 -14.11 -10.43
CA GLY A 45 -4.09 -13.49 -9.11
C GLY A 45 -5.15 -12.39 -8.97
N PRO A 46 -5.21 -11.41 -9.87
CA PRO A 46 -6.21 -10.34 -9.81
C PRO A 46 -7.65 -10.87 -9.76
N GLU A 47 -7.97 -11.93 -10.50
CA GLU A 47 -9.27 -12.58 -10.50
C GLU A 47 -9.57 -13.23 -9.15
N ILE A 48 -8.59 -13.95 -8.58
CA ILE A 48 -8.71 -14.56 -7.24
C ILE A 48 -8.89 -13.48 -6.16
N SER A 49 -8.08 -12.43 -6.17
CA SER A 49 -8.18 -11.32 -5.22
C SER A 49 -9.49 -10.55 -5.35
N SER A 50 -10.03 -10.39 -6.56
CA SER A 50 -11.35 -9.81 -6.78
C SER A 50 -12.46 -10.71 -6.21
N ALA A 51 -12.38 -12.03 -6.42
CA ALA A 51 -13.34 -12.98 -5.86
C ALA A 51 -13.34 -12.94 -4.33
N VAL A 52 -12.17 -12.86 -3.69
CA VAL A 52 -12.07 -12.73 -2.22
C VAL A 52 -12.72 -11.42 -1.74
N GLN A 53 -12.44 -10.28 -2.37
CA GLN A 53 -13.07 -9.01 -1.99
C GLN A 53 -14.61 -9.09 -2.04
N LYS A 54 -15.17 -9.71 -3.09
CA LYS A 54 -16.62 -9.93 -3.22
C LYS A 54 -17.19 -10.81 -2.11
N ILE A 55 -16.45 -11.83 -1.65
CA ILE A 55 -16.86 -12.68 -0.52
C ILE A 55 -16.93 -11.86 0.77
N PHE A 56 -15.91 -11.04 1.05
CA PHE A 56 -15.88 -10.18 2.25
C PHE A 56 -16.97 -9.09 2.22
N GLU A 57 -17.24 -8.53 1.04
CA GLU A 57 -18.34 -7.59 0.81
C GLU A 57 -19.70 -8.26 1.05
N ALA A 58 -19.94 -9.45 0.49
CA ALA A 58 -21.17 -10.22 0.70
C ALA A 58 -21.36 -10.62 2.17
N ALA A 59 -20.26 -10.93 2.87
CA ALA A 59 -20.25 -11.19 4.31
C ALA A 59 -20.42 -9.92 5.16
N LYS A 60 -20.45 -8.73 4.55
CA LYS A 60 -20.52 -7.41 5.22
C LYS A 60 -19.44 -7.25 6.29
N THR A 61 -18.24 -7.75 6.01
CA THR A 61 -17.11 -7.66 6.94
C THR A 61 -16.55 -6.23 6.92
N PRO A 62 -16.22 -5.63 8.09
CA PRO A 62 -15.69 -4.27 8.19
C PRO A 62 -14.23 -4.19 7.69
N ILE A 63 -13.99 -4.34 6.38
CA ILE A 63 -12.66 -4.26 5.77
C ILE A 63 -12.58 -3.09 4.79
N ASP A 64 -11.48 -2.35 4.88
CA ASP A 64 -11.06 -1.39 3.86
C ASP A 64 -9.76 -1.88 3.21
N TRP A 65 -9.72 -1.87 1.88
CA TRP A 65 -8.66 -2.49 1.10
C TRP A 65 -7.67 -1.43 0.60
N ASP A 66 -6.38 -1.61 0.92
CA ASP A 66 -5.29 -0.77 0.44
C ASP A 66 -4.49 -1.52 -0.64
N PRO A 67 -4.85 -1.39 -1.93
CA PRO A 67 -4.17 -2.10 -3.00
C PRO A 67 -2.74 -1.57 -3.20
N VAL A 68 -1.79 -2.49 -3.38
CA VAL A 68 -0.39 -2.16 -3.65
C VAL A 68 0.22 -3.08 -4.69
N ASP A 69 1.00 -2.48 -5.60
CA ASP A 69 1.85 -3.19 -6.55
C ASP A 69 3.20 -3.49 -5.89
N VAL A 70 3.71 -4.70 -6.09
CA VAL A 70 4.97 -5.18 -5.56
C VAL A 70 6.02 -5.41 -6.64
N THR A 71 5.75 -5.03 -7.88
CA THR A 71 6.68 -5.12 -9.01
C THR A 71 8.06 -4.58 -8.60
N PRO A 72 9.13 -5.38 -8.79
CA PRO A 72 10.47 -4.97 -8.38
C PRO A 72 10.92 -3.66 -9.01
N VAL A 73 11.37 -2.73 -8.19
CA VAL A 73 11.98 -1.47 -8.62
C VAL A 73 13.50 -1.61 -8.49
N ARG A 74 14.23 -1.19 -9.52
CA ARG A 74 15.69 -1.19 -9.52
C ARG A 74 16.21 0.09 -8.86
N GLY A 75 16.95 -0.06 -7.77
CA GLY A 75 17.62 1.06 -7.09
C GLY A 75 18.80 1.62 -7.89
N ARG A 76 19.31 2.78 -7.44
CA ARG A 76 20.53 3.41 -7.99
C ARG A 76 21.79 2.53 -7.82
N ASP A 77 21.77 1.66 -6.83
CA ASP A 77 22.77 0.62 -6.57
C ASP A 77 22.63 -0.59 -7.51
N GLY A 78 21.67 -0.57 -8.42
CA GLY A 78 21.38 -1.65 -9.37
C GLY A 78 20.61 -2.83 -8.77
N VAL A 79 20.27 -2.79 -7.48
CA VAL A 79 19.61 -3.88 -6.75
C VAL A 79 18.09 -3.73 -6.83
N PHE A 80 17.40 -4.83 -7.12
CA PHE A 80 15.94 -4.89 -7.15
C PHE A 80 15.34 -5.02 -5.75
N ARG A 81 14.32 -4.21 -5.46
CA ARG A 81 13.56 -4.22 -4.19
C ARG A 81 12.07 -4.04 -4.47
N ILE A 82 11.21 -4.43 -3.53
CA ILE A 82 9.81 -4.06 -3.60
C ILE A 82 9.64 -2.55 -3.39
N PRO A 83 8.55 -1.93 -3.87
CA PRO A 83 8.28 -0.52 -3.63
C PRO A 83 8.15 -0.21 -2.13
N ASN A 84 8.70 0.93 -1.70
CA ASN A 84 8.59 1.40 -0.31
C ASN A 84 7.14 1.54 0.15
N LYS A 85 6.22 1.89 -0.77
CA LYS A 85 4.80 2.00 -0.45
C LYS A 85 4.20 0.70 0.11
N CYS A 86 4.67 -0.46 -0.36
CA CYS A 86 4.23 -1.75 0.18
C CYS A 86 4.72 -1.93 1.61
N ILE A 87 5.95 -1.53 1.92
CA ILE A 87 6.54 -1.63 3.25
C ILE A 87 5.79 -0.71 4.23
N GLU A 88 5.57 0.54 3.82
CA GLU A 88 4.82 1.54 4.61
C GLU A 88 3.41 1.05 4.94
N LEU A 89 2.64 0.62 3.93
CA LEU A 89 1.28 0.13 4.12
C LEU A 89 1.24 -1.12 5.01
N MET A 90 2.16 -2.06 4.83
CA MET A 90 2.23 -3.25 5.68
C MET A 90 2.59 -2.88 7.13
N HIS A 91 3.46 -1.89 7.33
CA HIS A 91 3.80 -1.39 8.66
C HIS A 91 2.62 -0.65 9.32
N GLU A 92 1.81 0.09 8.56
CA GLU A 92 0.60 0.76 9.05
C GLU A 92 -0.51 -0.23 9.39
N ASN A 93 -0.86 -1.10 8.45
CA ASN A 93 -2.05 -1.96 8.55
C ASN A 93 -1.80 -3.25 9.33
N LYS A 94 -0.56 -3.73 9.37
CA LYS A 94 -0.12 -5.00 10.00
C LYS A 94 -0.77 -6.28 9.46
N VAL A 95 -1.68 -6.16 8.50
CA VAL A 95 -2.42 -7.26 7.89
C VAL A 95 -2.42 -7.05 6.39
N GLY A 96 -2.11 -8.11 5.65
CA GLY A 96 -2.12 -8.10 4.19
C GLY A 96 -2.68 -9.38 3.61
N LEU A 97 -3.44 -9.24 2.53
CA LEU A 97 -3.86 -10.32 1.64
C LEU A 97 -3.03 -10.24 0.36
N LYS A 98 -2.52 -11.39 -0.09
CA LYS A 98 -1.66 -11.46 -1.27
C LYS A 98 -2.11 -12.56 -2.21
N GLY A 99 -2.32 -12.20 -3.47
CA GLY A 99 -2.48 -13.14 -4.58
C GLY A 99 -1.18 -13.87 -4.95
N PRO A 100 -1.26 -14.88 -5.83
CA PRO A 100 -0.08 -15.54 -6.39
C PRO A 100 0.83 -14.48 -7.04
N LEU A 101 2.14 -14.57 -6.83
CA LEU A 101 3.10 -13.71 -7.54
C LEU A 101 4.02 -14.57 -8.37
N GLU A 102 4.21 -14.17 -9.61
CA GLU A 102 5.15 -14.80 -10.51
C GLU A 102 6.58 -14.42 -10.10
N THR A 103 7.52 -15.34 -10.30
CA THR A 103 8.94 -15.01 -10.25
C THR A 103 9.57 -15.51 -11.54
N PRO A 104 9.64 -14.67 -12.59
CA PRO A 104 10.24 -15.07 -13.85
C PRO A 104 11.72 -15.40 -13.66
N ILE A 105 12.14 -16.53 -14.24
CA ILE A 105 13.53 -17.00 -14.19
C ILE A 105 14.39 -16.09 -15.07
N GLY A 106 15.61 -15.75 -14.62
CA GLY A 106 16.60 -15.02 -15.43
C GLY A 106 16.43 -13.49 -15.48
N LYS A 107 15.51 -12.90 -14.70
CA LYS A 107 15.29 -11.44 -14.66
C LYS A 107 16.17 -10.67 -13.66
N GLY A 108 17.15 -11.34 -13.03
CA GLY A 108 18.13 -10.69 -12.15
C GLY A 108 17.61 -10.21 -10.80
N HIS A 109 16.35 -10.52 -10.46
CA HIS A 109 15.79 -10.27 -9.13
C HIS A 109 15.51 -11.60 -8.40
N ARG A 110 15.53 -11.54 -7.07
CA ARG A 110 15.16 -12.69 -6.22
C ARG A 110 13.65 -12.95 -6.28
N SER A 111 13.22 -14.09 -5.75
CA SER A 111 11.79 -14.40 -5.61
C SER A 111 11.02 -13.25 -4.96
N LEU A 112 9.93 -12.84 -5.59
CA LEU A 112 9.12 -11.73 -5.10
C LEU A 112 8.41 -12.11 -3.80
N ASN A 113 8.01 -13.37 -3.66
CA ASN A 113 7.47 -13.92 -2.41
C ASN A 113 8.47 -13.78 -1.24
N LEU A 114 9.75 -14.05 -1.50
CA LEU A 114 10.79 -13.91 -0.50
C LEU A 114 11.15 -12.45 -0.23
N ALA A 115 11.13 -11.60 -1.26
CA ALA A 115 11.35 -10.17 -1.11
C ALA A 115 10.29 -9.53 -0.20
N VAL A 116 9.00 -9.85 -0.41
CA VAL A 116 7.90 -9.37 0.44
C VAL A 116 8.09 -9.82 1.89
N ARG A 117 8.39 -11.10 2.16
CA ARG A 117 8.55 -11.57 3.55
C ARG A 117 9.67 -10.83 4.29
N ARG A 118 10.83 -10.69 3.65
CA ARG A 118 11.99 -10.04 4.27
C ARG A 118 11.78 -8.55 4.47
N SER A 119 11.25 -7.86 3.48
CA SER A 119 11.08 -6.40 3.57
C SER A 119 10.00 -5.95 4.56
N VAL A 120 9.17 -6.86 5.05
CA VAL A 120 8.03 -6.53 5.94
C VAL A 120 8.26 -7.05 7.36
N TRP A 121 8.92 -8.20 7.52
CA TRP A 121 9.08 -8.88 8.82
C TRP A 121 10.51 -8.99 9.35
N GLU A 122 11.52 -8.69 8.54
CA GLU A 122 12.92 -8.56 8.98
C GLU A 122 13.29 -7.08 9.07
#